data_AF-A0A7K0WPM4-F1
#
_entry.id   AF-A0A7K0WPM4-F1
#
_cell.length_a   1.000
_cell.length_b   1.000
_cell.length_c   1.000
_cell.angle_alpha   90.00
_cell.angle_beta   90.00
_cell.angle_gamma   90.00
#
_symmetry.space_group_name_H-M   'P 1'
#
loop_
_entity.id
_entity.type
_entity.pdbx_description
1 polymer ?
#
loop_
_entity_poly.entity_id
_entity_poly.type
_entity_poly.pdbx_seq_one_letter_code
_entity_poly.pdbx_strand_id
1 'polypeptide(L)'
;MIHVEECSEVTSELIEALERLIPQLSSSSAVPTSAELEEMLGSGASHLLVARDDSGPILGCMTLVVFRIPTGVRAWIEDVVVDSEA
;
A
#
# COMPACT_ATOMS: atom_id res chain seq x y z
N MET A 1 13.33 -2.65 14.39
CA MET A 1 14.02 -2.45 13.09
C MET A 1 12.93 -2.27 12.06
N ILE A 2 13.11 -1.36 11.08
CA ILE A 2 12.09 -1.19 10.04
C ILE A 2 12.30 -2.25 8.96
N HIS A 3 11.24 -2.97 8.61
CA HIS A 3 11.20 -3.91 7.50
C HIS A 3 10.03 -3.60 6.57
N VAL A 4 10.10 -4.10 5.34
CA VAL A 4 9.06 -3.95 4.32
C VAL A 4 8.51 -5.34 3.98
N GLU A 5 7.18 -5.44 3.95
CA GLU A 5 6.47 -6.66 3.57
C GLU A 5 5.35 -6.37 2.56
N GLU A 6 4.98 -7.36 1.76
CA GLU A 6 3.84 -7.28 0.85
C GLU A 6 2.57 -7.70 1.58
N CYS A 7 1.51 -6.88 1.49
CA CYS A 7 0.20 -7.23 2.01
C CYS A 7 -0.47 -8.24 1.07
N SER A 8 -0.85 -9.40 1.59
CA SER A 8 -1.63 -10.41 0.86
C SER A 8 -3.09 -10.49 1.30
N GLU A 9 -3.45 -9.86 2.42
CA GLU A 9 -4.77 -9.93 3.02
C GLU A 9 -5.17 -8.56 3.57
N VAL A 10 -6.48 -8.26 3.52
CA VAL A 10 -7.03 -7.05 4.13
C VAL A 10 -7.27 -7.31 5.62
N THR A 11 -6.50 -6.62 6.46
CA THR A 11 -6.62 -6.70 7.93
C THR A 11 -7.13 -5.39 8.49
N SER A 12 -7.65 -5.43 9.73
CA SER A 12 -8.02 -4.20 10.45
C SER A 12 -6.84 -3.24 10.62
N GLU A 13 -5.63 -3.77 10.89
CA GLU A 13 -4.40 -2.98 10.99
C GLU A 13 -4.10 -2.24 9.67
N LEU A 14 -4.26 -2.91 8.53
CA LEU A 14 -4.05 -2.29 7.22
C LEU A 14 -5.04 -1.16 6.98
N ILE A 15 -6.32 -1.36 7.31
CA ILE A 15 -7.36 -0.33 7.16
C ILE A 15 -7.02 0.88 8.03
N GLU A 16 -6.72 0.68 9.32
CA GLU A 16 -6.35 1.75 10.24
C GLU A 16 -5.10 2.51 9.76
N ALA A 17 -4.13 1.80 9.19
CA ALA A 17 -2.94 2.42 8.60
C ALA A 17 -3.29 3.29 7.39
N LEU A 18 -4.12 2.80 6.47
CA LEU A 18 -4.52 3.54 5.28
C LEU A 18 -5.40 4.75 5.62
N GLU A 19 -6.29 4.64 6.61
CA GLU A 19 -7.07 5.77 7.12
C GLU A 19 -6.18 6.92 7.62
N ARG A 20 -5.03 6.59 8.22
CA ARG A 20 -4.04 7.57 8.68
C ARG A 20 -3.11 8.06 7.56
N LEU A 21 -2.72 7.19 6.63
CA LEU A 21 -1.68 7.47 5.62
C LEU A 21 -2.24 8.18 4.37
N ILE A 22 -3.40 7.77 3.86
CA ILE A 22 -3.97 8.33 2.61
C ILE A 22 -4.19 9.85 2.69
N PRO A 23 -4.70 10.44 3.79
CA PRO A 23 -4.81 11.89 3.91
C PRO A 23 -3.46 12.63 3.88
N GLN A 24 -2.36 11.97 4.28
CA GLN A 24 -1.00 12.54 4.21
C GLN A 24 -0.43 12.49 2.78
N LEU A 25 -0.81 11.46 2.00
CA LEU A 25 -0.47 11.36 0.58
C LEU A 25 -1.21 12.40 -0.26
N SER A 26 -2.53 12.53 -0.03
CA SER A 26 -3.40 13.41 -0.83
C SER A 26 -4.63 13.81 -0.02
N SER A 27 -4.79 15.12 0.18
CA SER A 27 -5.90 15.69 0.95
C SER A 27 -7.28 15.54 0.30
N SER A 28 -7.33 15.15 -0.98
CA SER A 28 -8.57 14.97 -1.74
C SER A 28 -8.89 13.50 -2.04
N SER A 29 -8.00 12.56 -1.71
CA SER A 29 -8.20 11.15 -1.99
C SER A 29 -9.08 10.51 -0.90
N ALA A 30 -10.02 9.65 -1.33
CA ALA A 30 -10.77 8.82 -0.41
C ALA A 30 -9.93 7.61 0.03
N VAL A 31 -10.10 7.19 1.28
CA VAL A 31 -9.55 5.92 1.75
C VAL A 31 -10.30 4.79 1.04
N PRO A 32 -9.62 3.81 0.43
CA PRO A 32 -10.28 2.70 -0.25
C PRO A 32 -11.08 1.84 0.74
N THR A 33 -12.21 1.33 0.29
CA THR A 33 -13.02 0.39 1.05
C THR A 33 -12.33 -0.97 1.14
N SER A 34 -12.73 -1.81 2.11
CA SER A 34 -12.20 -3.18 2.24
C SER A 34 -12.39 -4.01 0.97
N ALA A 35 -13.53 -3.85 0.27
CA ALA A 35 -13.80 -4.57 -0.98
C ALA A 35 -12.86 -4.12 -2.12
N GLU A 36 -12.59 -2.82 -2.24
CA GLU A 36 -11.63 -2.29 -3.22
C GLU A 36 -10.20 -2.75 -2.90
N LEU A 37 -9.83 -2.82 -1.62
CA LEU A 37 -8.54 -3.37 -1.19
C LEU A 37 -8.43 -4.86 -1.53
N GLU A 38 -9.46 -5.66 -1.26
CA GLU A 38 -9.49 -7.09 -1.61
C GLU A 38 -9.34 -7.29 -3.12
N GLU A 39 -10.04 -6.50 -3.94
CA GLU A 39 -9.90 -6.51 -5.40
C GLU A 39 -8.47 -6.15 -5.83
N MET A 40 -7.90 -5.10 -5.23
CA MET A 40 -6.55 -4.64 -5.55
C MET A 40 -5.50 -5.70 -5.22
N LEU A 41 -5.52 -6.27 -4.02
CA LEU A 41 -4.60 -7.32 -3.58
C LEU A 41 -4.79 -8.62 -4.40
N GLY A 42 -6.01 -8.90 -4.85
CA GLY A 42 -6.32 -10.05 -5.71
C GLY A 42 -5.97 -9.87 -7.20
N SER A 43 -5.68 -8.65 -7.66
CA SER A 43 -5.50 -8.34 -9.09
C SER A 43 -4.29 -9.02 -9.74
N GLY A 44 -3.28 -9.37 -8.94
CA GLY A 44 -1.99 -9.91 -9.40
C GLY A 44 -1.12 -8.92 -10.18
N ALA A 45 -1.58 -7.67 -10.35
CA ALA A 45 -0.84 -6.59 -10.99
C ALA A 45 -0.51 -5.45 -10.03
N SER A 46 -1.33 -5.24 -8.99
CA SER A 46 -1.07 -4.26 -7.94
C SER A 46 -0.54 -4.95 -6.69
N HIS A 47 0.63 -4.51 -6.23
CA HIS A 47 1.31 -5.06 -5.06
C HIS A 47 1.43 -3.96 -3.99
N LEU A 48 0.71 -4.11 -2.88
CA LEU A 48 0.78 -3.17 -1.77
C LEU A 48 1.91 -3.58 -0.82
N LEU A 49 2.92 -2.72 -0.69
CA LEU A 49 4.04 -2.90 0.22
C LEU A 49 3.86 -1.98 1.42
N VAL A 50 4.10 -2.49 2.62
CA VAL A 50 4.03 -1.72 3.87
C VAL A 50 5.37 -1.73 4.57
N ALA A 51 5.76 -0.59 5.14
CA ALA A 51 6.90 -0.47 6.02
C ALA A 51 6.42 -0.48 7.47
N ARG A 52 7.01 -1.32 8.33
CA ARG A 52 6.65 -1.38 9.76
C ARG A 52 7.88 -1.59 10.64
N ASP A 53 7.78 -1.12 11.88
CA ASP A 53 8.73 -1.48 12.93
C ASP A 53 8.30 -2.81 13.59
N ASP A 54 9.26 -3.61 14.07
CA ASP A 54 9.03 -5.01 14.50
C ASP A 54 7.94 -5.20 15.57
N SER A 55 7.65 -4.15 16.35
CA SER A 55 6.59 -4.12 17.36
C SER A 55 5.62 -2.95 17.18
N GLY A 56 5.73 -2.23 16.06
CA GLY A 56 5.04 -0.98 15.81
C GLY A 56 3.98 -1.07 14.71
N PRO A 57 3.20 0.01 14.52
CA PRO A 57 2.22 0.08 13.44
C PRO A 57 2.92 0.15 12.08
N ILE A 58 2.13 0.00 11.01
CA ILE A 58 2.56 0.36 9.66
C ILE A 58 2.89 1.87 9.61
N LEU A 59 4.13 2.17 9.27
CA LEU A 59 4.70 3.52 9.20
C LEU A 59 4.63 4.12 7.80
N GLY A 60 4.29 3.34 6.79
CA GLY A 60 4.17 3.82 5.42
C GLY A 60 3.72 2.72 4.48
N CYS A 61 3.30 3.11 3.28
CA CYS A 61 2.94 2.18 2.23
C CYS A 61 3.39 2.69 0.85
N MET A 62 3.55 1.73 -0.07
CA MET A 62 3.81 1.97 -1.48
C MET A 62 3.02 0.96 -2.30
N THR A 63 2.41 1.43 -3.40
CA THR A 63 1.79 0.53 -4.38
C THR A 63 2.74 0.32 -5.57
N LEU A 64 3.14 -0.91 -5.83
CA LEU A 64 3.91 -1.28 -7.02
C LEU A 64 2.99 -1.93 -8.05
N VAL A 65 2.84 -1.31 -9.22
CA VAL A 65 2.04 -1.88 -10.31
C VAL A 65 2.98 -2.58 -11.30
N VAL A 66 2.80 -3.89 -11.50
CA VAL A 66 3.59 -4.73 -12.41
C VAL A 66 2.70 -5.25 -13.53
N PHE A 67 3.05 -4.93 -14.77
CA PHE A 67 2.23 -5.28 -15.94
C PHE A 67 3.07 -5.62 -17.17
N ARG A 68 2.51 -6.45 -18.05
CA ARG A 68 3.15 -6.85 -19.30
C ARG A 68 2.70 -5.98 -20.46
N ILE A 69 3.67 -5.55 -21.26
CA ILE A 69 3.49 -4.81 -22.52
C ILE A 69 4.18 -5.58 -23.66
N PRO A 70 4.00 -5.20 -24.94
CA PRO A 70 4.59 -5.92 -26.07
C PRO A 70 6.12 -6.08 -26.02
N THR A 71 6.82 -5.20 -25.29
CA THR A 71 8.29 -5.18 -25.19
C THR A 71 8.83 -5.77 -23.88
N GLY A 72 7.98 -6.33 -23.01
CA GLY A 72 8.42 -6.97 -21.76
C GLY A 72 7.54 -6.65 -20.56
N VAL A 73 8.09 -6.85 -19.36
CA VAL A 73 7.44 -6.48 -18.09
C VAL A 73 7.88 -5.07 -17.70
N ARG A 74 6.93 -4.26 -17.28
CA ARG A 74 7.17 -2.96 -16.67
C ARG A 74 6.68 -2.97 -15.23
N ALA A 75 7.29 -2.13 -14.42
CA ALA A 75 6.83 -1.81 -13.10
C ALA A 75 6.71 -0.30 -12.98
N TRP A 76 5.73 0.15 -12.22
CA TRP A 76 5.50 1.54 -11.91
C TRP A 76 5.28 1.68 -10.40
N ILE A 77 5.96 2.64 -9.79
CA ILE A 77 5.75 2.99 -8.38
C ILE A 77 4.60 3.99 -8.34
N GLU A 78 3.44 3.53 -7.89
CA GLU A 78 2.31 4.38 -7.54
C GLU A 78 2.32 4.71 -6.05
N ASP A 79 1.54 5.72 -5.65
CA ASP A 79 1.17 6.10 -4.28
C ASP A 79 2.18 5.67 -3.20
N VAL A 80 3.13 6.54 -2.90
CA VAL A 80 4.16 6.34 -1.87
C VAL A 80 3.95 7.33 -0.75
N VAL A 81 3.76 6.84 0.47
CA VAL A 81 3.61 7.68 1.65
C VAL A 81 4.29 7.05 2.85
N VAL A 82 4.95 7.91 3.63
CA VAL A 82 5.51 7.58 4.94
C VAL A 82 4.83 8.52 5.93
N ASP A 83 4.43 7.99 7.08
CA ASP A 83 3.86 8.80 8.14
C ASP A 83 4.85 9.88 8.56
N SER A 84 4.39 11.13 8.55
CA SER A 84 5.15 12.29 8.99
C SER A 84 5.53 12.25 10.47
N GLU A 85 4.86 11.42 11.29
CA GLU A 85 5.16 11.23 12.71
C GLU A 85 6.03 9.99 13.01
N ALA A 86 6.49 9.27 11.97
CA ALA A 86 7.31 8.05 12.11
C ALA A 86 8.73 8.29 12.66
#